data_AF-A0A2P5NTQ0-F1
#
_entry.id   AF-A0A2P5NTQ0-F1
#
_cell.length_a   1.000
_cell.length_b   1.000
_cell.length_c   1.000
_cell.angle_alpha   90.00
_cell.angle_beta   90.00
_cell.angle_gamma   90.00
#
_symmetry.space_group_name_H-M   'P 1'
#
loop_
_entity.id
_entity.type
_entity.pdbx_description
1 polymer ?
#
loop_
_entity_poly.entity_id
_entity_poly.type
_entity_poly.pdbx_seq_one_letter_code
_entity_poly.pdbx_strand_id
1 'polypeptide(L)'
;MTTGRLRLQTAQNIASATQAGYIAEAVVNLSILALLSERDVVAQAQKPIIYDGAPRYCVFDGAAIAVAISDESGKIDLNAASPELLQRAMLGLGVDQDVAAAVAKAIVAFRAQVADPRQPRATPPADKPFPPKLAPFETVLELDQVSGFDSAMFRSLVPFVTVHSHSPGVDARTSPPALFAALSGAPLSEVQALMRAPYPNKLNRDDPRLLADLKQAGEHAAYTIHVEALLATRQTASQDAIIDMQPASGAAFAIREMRRGPSHYAAQLREMIATNGSGAPDC
;
A
#
# COMPACT_ATOMS: atom_id res chain seq x y z
N MET A 1 13.82 46.63 1.78
CA MET A 1 12.81 46.02 2.69
C MET A 1 12.17 44.74 2.13
N THR A 2 12.17 44.51 0.82
CA THR A 2 11.56 43.34 0.15
C THR A 2 12.27 42.00 0.45
N THR A 3 13.59 42.01 0.61
CA THR A 3 14.41 40.82 0.92
C THR A 3 14.20 40.26 2.32
N GLY A 4 13.90 41.10 3.32
CA GLY A 4 13.64 40.65 4.69
C GLY A 4 12.31 39.90 4.83
N ARG A 5 11.24 40.41 4.19
CA ARG A 5 9.92 39.78 4.17
C ARG A 5 9.95 38.42 3.45
N LEU A 6 10.64 38.35 2.30
CA LEU A 6 10.78 37.10 1.56
C LEU A 6 11.50 36.03 2.39
N ARG A 7 12.62 36.38 3.04
CA ARG A 7 13.36 35.46 3.91
C ARG A 7 12.54 34.96 5.08
N LEU A 8 11.76 35.83 5.72
CA LEU A 8 10.86 35.43 6.80
C LEU A 8 9.78 34.46 6.31
N GLN A 9 9.16 34.75 5.16
CA GLN A 9 8.14 33.87 4.58
C GLN A 9 8.72 32.49 4.21
N THR A 10 9.92 32.43 3.64
CA THR A 10 10.61 31.16 3.37
C THR A 10 10.88 30.40 4.67
N ALA A 11 11.41 31.06 5.70
CA ALA A 11 11.69 30.43 6.99
C ALA A 11 10.41 29.87 7.64
N GLN A 12 9.30 30.62 7.59
CA GLN A 12 8.01 30.17 8.08
C GLN A 12 7.49 28.96 7.30
N ASN A 13 7.55 28.99 5.97
CA ASN A 13 7.12 27.87 5.13
C ASN A 13 7.91 26.59 5.42
N ILE A 14 9.24 26.71 5.58
CA ILE A 14 10.10 25.57 5.94
C ILE A 14 9.71 25.04 7.33
N ALA A 15 9.59 25.92 8.32
CA ALA A 15 9.22 25.52 9.68
C ALA A 15 7.86 24.80 9.73
N SER A 16 6.84 25.33 9.07
CA SER A 16 5.51 24.72 9.03
C SER A 16 5.49 23.41 8.22
N ALA A 17 6.27 23.29 7.15
CA ALA A 17 6.40 22.03 6.40
C ALA A 17 7.10 20.94 7.23
N THR A 18 8.14 21.30 7.98
CA THR A 18 8.83 20.39 8.90
C THR A 18 7.91 19.97 10.05
N GLN A 19 7.15 20.90 10.63
CA GLN A 19 6.14 20.57 11.65
C GLN A 19 5.12 19.56 11.13
N ALA A 20 4.62 19.75 9.91
CA ALA A 20 3.70 18.80 9.28
C ALA A 20 4.30 17.40 9.14
N GLY A 21 5.57 17.31 8.73
CA GLY A 21 6.30 16.05 8.67
C GLY A 21 6.36 15.34 10.02
N TYR A 22 6.75 16.05 11.09
CA TYR A 22 6.82 15.46 12.43
C TYR A 22 5.46 15.06 13.00
N ILE A 23 4.39 15.79 12.68
CA ILE A 23 3.03 15.39 13.05
C ILE A 23 2.66 14.08 12.35
N ALA A 24 2.93 13.95 11.05
CA ALA A 24 2.65 12.70 10.32
C ALA A 24 3.43 11.52 10.92
N GLU A 25 4.72 11.71 11.22
CA GLU A 25 5.56 10.70 11.84
C GLU A 25 5.10 10.32 13.26
N ALA A 26 4.65 11.31 14.05
CA ALA A 26 4.08 11.06 15.37
C ALA A 26 2.83 10.17 15.28
N VAL A 27 1.92 10.44 14.34
CA VAL A 27 0.72 9.63 14.11
C VAL A 27 1.07 8.24 13.60
N VAL A 28 2.10 8.08 12.77
CA VAL A 28 2.63 6.75 12.40
C VAL A 28 3.05 5.98 13.65
N ASN A 29 3.82 6.60 14.54
CA ASN A 29 4.25 5.96 15.79
C ASN A 29 3.08 5.62 16.72
N LEU A 30 2.06 6.49 16.85
CA LEU A 30 0.83 6.19 17.59
C LEU A 30 0.08 5.00 16.98
N SER A 31 0.03 4.92 15.64
CA SER A 31 -0.60 3.81 14.93
C SER A 31 0.13 2.49 15.15
N ILE A 32 1.46 2.51 15.20
CA ILE A 32 2.28 1.34 15.57
C ILE A 32 1.97 0.91 17.02
N LEU A 33 1.88 1.85 17.95
CA LEU A 33 1.51 1.53 19.34
C LEU A 33 0.11 0.92 19.44
N ALA A 34 -0.86 1.44 18.69
CA ALA A 34 -2.20 0.87 18.59
C ALA A 34 -2.14 -0.59 18.09
N LEU A 35 -1.46 -0.84 16.97
CA LEU A 35 -1.26 -2.20 16.43
C LEU A 35 -0.59 -3.15 17.43
N LEU A 36 0.41 -2.68 18.20
CA LEU A 36 1.07 -3.48 19.24
C LEU A 36 0.10 -3.83 20.37
N SER A 37 -0.65 -2.85 20.87
CA SER A 37 -1.62 -3.06 21.94
C SER A 37 -2.76 -4.01 21.54
N GLU A 38 -3.19 -3.94 20.28
CA GLU A 38 -4.26 -4.79 19.76
C GLU A 38 -3.76 -6.22 19.52
N ARG A 39 -2.51 -6.42 19.12
CA ARG A 39 -1.91 -7.76 18.97
C ARG A 39 -2.09 -8.60 20.24
N ASP A 40 -1.88 -8.00 21.40
CA ASP A 40 -1.99 -8.67 22.70
C ASP A 40 -3.45 -9.00 23.07
N VAL A 41 -4.41 -8.22 22.56
CA VAL A 41 -5.85 -8.37 22.82
C VAL A 41 -6.54 -9.30 21.81
N VAL A 42 -6.13 -9.28 20.54
CA VAL A 42 -6.73 -10.06 19.44
C VAL A 42 -6.57 -11.57 19.65
N ALA A 43 -5.55 -12.02 20.38
CA ALA A 43 -5.40 -13.41 20.80
C ALA A 43 -6.61 -13.93 21.63
N GLN A 44 -7.46 -13.04 22.15
CA GLN A 44 -8.58 -13.36 23.03
C GLN A 44 -9.95 -12.88 22.51
N ALA A 45 -10.01 -12.15 21.39
CA ALA A 45 -11.23 -11.52 20.89
C ALA A 45 -11.97 -12.38 19.86
N GLN A 46 -13.32 -12.48 19.96
CA GLN A 46 -14.16 -13.21 18.99
C GLN A 46 -14.24 -12.54 17.60
N LYS A 47 -13.93 -11.25 17.47
CA LYS A 47 -13.99 -10.50 16.20
C LYS A 47 -12.72 -9.68 15.99
N PRO A 48 -11.80 -10.10 15.12
CA PRO A 48 -10.58 -9.36 14.84
C PRO A 48 -10.88 -8.04 14.11
N ILE A 49 -10.10 -7.00 14.40
CA ILE A 49 -10.13 -5.72 13.69
C ILE A 49 -9.61 -5.96 12.28
N ILE A 50 -10.30 -5.40 11.28
CA ILE A 50 -9.93 -5.54 9.88
C ILE A 50 -9.23 -4.26 9.42
N TYR A 51 -8.00 -4.41 8.97
CA TYR A 51 -7.18 -3.35 8.39
C TYR A 51 -7.21 -3.44 6.87
N ASP A 52 -8.28 -2.95 6.25
CA ASP A 52 -8.44 -2.94 4.79
C ASP A 52 -7.96 -1.64 4.12
N GLY A 53 -7.50 -0.67 4.90
CA GLY A 53 -7.08 0.65 4.42
C GLY A 53 -8.20 1.70 4.38
N ALA A 54 -9.37 1.43 4.96
CA ALA A 54 -10.37 2.47 5.15
C ALA A 54 -9.82 3.62 6.01
N PRO A 55 -9.95 4.90 5.57
CA PRO A 55 -9.41 6.03 6.32
C PRO A 55 -10.22 6.29 7.60
N ARG A 56 -9.50 6.55 8.69
CA ARG A 56 -10.01 7.15 9.91
C ARG A 56 -9.54 8.59 9.99
N TYR A 57 -10.40 9.46 10.50
CA TYR A 57 -10.11 10.89 10.63
C TYR A 57 -10.07 11.28 12.10
N CYS A 58 -9.05 12.04 12.49
CA CYS A 58 -8.84 12.50 13.86
C CYS A 58 -8.11 13.85 13.88
N VAL A 59 -7.96 14.44 15.07
CA VAL A 59 -7.17 15.65 15.29
C VAL A 59 -5.95 15.30 16.15
N PHE A 60 -4.81 15.88 15.81
CA PHE A 60 -3.59 15.75 16.61
C PHE A 60 -2.79 17.05 16.56
N ASP A 61 -2.47 17.62 17.73
CA ASP A 61 -1.73 18.89 17.85
C ASP A 61 -2.32 20.02 16.97
N GLY A 62 -3.65 20.10 16.89
CA GLY A 62 -4.37 21.09 16.08
C GLY A 62 -4.31 20.86 14.56
N ALA A 63 -3.72 19.76 14.08
CA ALA A 63 -3.77 19.34 12.69
C ALA A 63 -4.94 18.37 12.46
N ALA A 64 -5.56 18.46 11.28
CA ALA A 64 -6.50 17.45 10.80
C ALA A 64 -5.71 16.29 10.20
N ILE A 65 -6.04 15.06 10.63
CA ILE A 65 -5.31 13.85 10.29
C ILE A 65 -6.24 12.86 9.59
N ALA A 66 -5.75 12.24 8.53
CA ALA A 66 -6.30 11.02 7.96
C ALA A 66 -5.27 9.91 8.15
N VAL A 67 -5.68 8.81 8.75
CA VAL A 67 -4.86 7.61 8.93
C VAL A 67 -5.56 6.41 8.30
N ALA A 68 -4.85 5.69 7.45
CA ALA A 68 -5.33 4.46 6.82
C ALA A 68 -4.31 3.35 7.07
N ILE A 69 -4.75 2.25 7.67
CA ILE A 69 -3.91 1.09 7.95
C ILE A 69 -4.40 -0.06 7.07
N SER A 70 -3.51 -0.57 6.24
CA SER A 70 -3.77 -1.67 5.31
C SER A 70 -2.90 -2.86 5.67
N ASP A 71 -3.50 -4.03 5.79
CA ASP A 71 -2.77 -5.28 5.95
C ASP A 71 -2.20 -5.75 4.60
N GLU A 72 -0.90 -6.05 4.58
CA GLU A 72 -0.22 -6.49 3.36
C GLU A 72 -0.73 -7.86 2.87
N SER A 73 -1.31 -8.68 3.73
CA SER A 73 -1.95 -9.96 3.32
C SER A 73 -3.12 -9.78 2.36
N GLY A 74 -3.72 -8.58 2.30
CA GLY A 74 -4.76 -8.26 1.34
C GLY A 74 -4.24 -8.03 -0.09
N LYS A 75 -2.92 -7.86 -0.25
CA LYS A 75 -2.25 -7.56 -1.52
C LYS A 75 -1.58 -8.80 -2.11
N ILE A 76 -1.24 -8.73 -3.39
CA ILE A 76 -0.54 -9.80 -4.09
C ILE A 76 0.95 -9.76 -3.76
N ASP A 77 1.49 -10.84 -3.19
CA ASP A 77 2.92 -10.94 -2.94
C ASP A 77 3.71 -11.23 -4.21
N LEU A 78 4.56 -10.30 -4.64
CA LEU A 78 5.42 -10.48 -5.81
C LEU A 78 6.44 -11.60 -5.64
N ASN A 79 6.72 -12.08 -4.42
CA ASN A 79 7.64 -13.16 -4.15
C ASN A 79 6.96 -14.54 -4.04
N ALA A 80 5.66 -14.59 -3.72
CA ALA A 80 4.94 -15.85 -3.49
C ALA A 80 3.78 -16.11 -4.47
N ALA A 81 3.17 -15.07 -5.05
CA ALA A 81 1.96 -15.19 -5.87
C ALA A 81 2.12 -16.12 -7.08
N SER A 82 1.11 -16.94 -7.38
CA SER A 82 1.13 -17.80 -8.56
C SER A 82 1.03 -17.01 -9.87
N PRO A 83 1.49 -17.56 -11.01
CA PRO A 83 1.26 -16.96 -12.33
C PRO A 83 -0.23 -16.67 -12.58
N GLU A 84 -1.12 -17.56 -12.13
CA GLU A 84 -2.56 -17.46 -12.32
C GLU A 84 -3.15 -16.27 -11.54
N LEU A 85 -2.70 -16.04 -10.29
CA LEU A 85 -3.11 -14.88 -9.50
C LEU A 85 -2.68 -13.57 -10.17
N LEU A 86 -1.42 -13.49 -10.59
CA LEU A 86 -0.86 -12.32 -11.27
C LEU A 86 -1.61 -12.01 -12.57
N GLN A 87 -1.82 -13.03 -13.41
CA GLN A 87 -2.55 -12.90 -14.66
C GLN A 87 -3.98 -12.43 -14.43
N ARG A 88 -4.69 -13.04 -13.48
CA ARG A 88 -6.09 -12.69 -13.17
C ARG A 88 -6.22 -11.25 -12.66
N ALA A 89 -5.29 -10.80 -11.82
CA ALA A 89 -5.28 -9.43 -11.36
C ALA A 89 -5.11 -8.43 -12.52
N MET A 90 -4.15 -8.69 -13.42
CA MET A 90 -3.92 -7.84 -14.59
C MET A 90 -5.11 -7.81 -15.55
N LEU A 91 -5.74 -8.96 -15.81
CA LEU A 91 -6.99 -9.05 -16.59
C LEU A 91 -8.10 -8.18 -15.98
N GLY A 92 -8.31 -8.28 -14.66
CA GLY A 92 -9.31 -7.47 -13.96
C GLY A 92 -9.00 -5.97 -13.96
N LEU A 93 -7.73 -5.59 -14.12
CA LEU A 93 -7.28 -4.20 -14.32
C LEU A 93 -7.37 -3.75 -15.79
N GLY A 94 -7.84 -4.61 -16.69
CA GLY A 94 -8.06 -4.29 -18.10
C GLY A 94 -6.85 -4.50 -19.01
N VAL A 95 -5.83 -5.25 -18.55
CA VAL A 95 -4.71 -5.67 -19.40
C VAL A 95 -5.19 -6.78 -20.34
N ASP A 96 -4.74 -6.74 -21.59
CA ASP A 96 -5.01 -7.78 -22.58
C ASP A 96 -4.55 -9.17 -22.10
N GLN A 97 -5.25 -10.22 -22.52
CA GLN A 97 -5.02 -11.58 -22.04
C GLN A 97 -3.61 -12.11 -22.33
N ASP A 98 -3.11 -11.89 -23.54
CA ASP A 98 -1.80 -12.40 -23.95
C ASP A 98 -0.69 -11.61 -23.25
N VAL A 99 -0.89 -10.29 -23.10
CA VAL A 99 0.02 -9.42 -22.35
C VAL A 99 0.06 -9.80 -20.87
N ALA A 100 -1.09 -10.00 -20.23
CA ALA A 100 -1.18 -10.39 -18.84
C ALA A 100 -0.49 -11.75 -18.57
N ALA A 101 -0.67 -12.72 -19.46
CA ALA A 101 0.00 -14.02 -19.37
C ALA A 101 1.53 -13.89 -19.51
N ALA A 102 1.99 -13.12 -20.50
CA ALA A 102 3.41 -12.90 -20.74
C ALA A 102 4.08 -12.18 -19.56
N VAL A 103 3.46 -11.13 -19.04
CA VAL A 103 3.97 -10.36 -17.89
C VAL A 103 3.97 -11.21 -16.61
N ALA A 104 2.94 -12.00 -16.35
CA ALA A 104 2.90 -12.87 -15.17
C ALA A 104 4.08 -13.87 -15.19
N LYS A 105 4.37 -14.45 -16.36
CA LYS A 105 5.54 -15.30 -16.56
C LYS A 105 6.85 -14.53 -16.37
N ALA A 106 6.94 -13.28 -16.83
CA ALA A 106 8.12 -12.44 -16.67
C ALA A 106 8.39 -12.10 -15.19
N ILE A 107 7.35 -11.81 -14.39
CA ILE A 107 7.47 -11.60 -12.93
C ILE A 107 8.02 -12.86 -12.24
N VAL A 108 7.48 -14.03 -12.59
CA VAL A 108 7.94 -15.30 -12.02
C VAL A 108 9.38 -15.61 -12.43
N ALA A 109 9.74 -15.38 -13.69
CA ALA A 109 11.12 -15.53 -14.16
C ALA A 109 12.07 -14.53 -13.49
N PHE A 110 11.62 -13.32 -13.18
CA PHE A 110 12.42 -12.31 -12.49
C PHE A 110 12.85 -12.75 -11.09
N ARG A 111 11.96 -13.39 -10.33
CA ARG A 111 12.24 -13.85 -8.97
C ARG A 111 12.78 -15.29 -8.87
N ALA A 112 12.79 -16.03 -9.98
CA ALA A 112 13.20 -17.43 -9.99
C ALA A 112 14.70 -17.56 -9.70
N GLN A 113 15.05 -18.22 -8.61
CA GLN A 113 16.44 -18.53 -8.31
C GLN A 113 17.00 -19.53 -9.32
N VAL A 114 18.26 -19.34 -9.68
CA VAL A 114 18.97 -20.25 -10.57
C VAL A 114 19.31 -21.53 -9.83
N ALA A 115 18.86 -22.68 -10.33
CA ALA A 115 19.16 -23.98 -9.73
C ALA A 115 20.65 -24.36 -9.83
N ASP A 116 21.36 -23.85 -10.85
CA ASP A 116 22.80 -24.04 -11.03
C ASP A 116 23.50 -22.68 -11.23
N PRO A 117 24.35 -22.23 -10.28
CA PRO A 117 25.10 -20.98 -10.39
C PRO A 117 26.01 -20.88 -11.62
N ARG A 118 26.30 -22.00 -12.30
CA ARG A 118 27.10 -22.04 -13.53
C ARG A 118 26.28 -21.77 -14.79
N GLN A 119 24.96 -21.66 -14.71
CA GLN A 119 24.15 -21.29 -15.86
C GLN A 119 24.55 -19.91 -16.38
N PRO A 120 24.62 -19.72 -17.70
CA PRO A 120 24.87 -18.41 -18.29
C PRO A 120 23.81 -17.43 -17.78
N ARG A 121 24.23 -16.21 -17.47
CA ARG A 121 23.27 -15.14 -17.16
C ARG A 121 22.33 -14.96 -18.35
N ALA A 122 21.03 -14.88 -18.08
CA ALA A 122 20.05 -14.54 -19.10
C ALA A 122 20.45 -13.21 -19.78
N THR A 123 20.25 -13.12 -21.08
CA THR A 123 20.39 -11.85 -21.80
C THR A 123 19.25 -10.91 -21.41
N PRO A 124 19.50 -9.59 -21.31
CA PRO A 124 18.42 -8.62 -21.16
C PRO A 124 17.37 -8.77 -22.27
N PRO A 125 16.08 -8.68 -21.94
CA PRO A 125 15.05 -8.55 -22.95
C PRO A 125 15.18 -7.19 -23.66
N ALA A 126 14.66 -7.08 -24.89
CA ALA A 126 14.87 -5.90 -25.74
C ALA A 126 14.33 -4.59 -25.14
N ASP A 127 13.36 -4.69 -24.23
CA ASP A 127 12.69 -3.56 -23.61
C ASP A 127 13.31 -3.12 -22.27
N LYS A 128 14.32 -3.84 -21.75
CA LYS A 128 14.95 -3.54 -20.46
C LYS A 128 16.47 -3.50 -20.54
N PRO A 129 17.13 -2.61 -19.76
CA PRO A 129 18.59 -2.49 -19.77
C PRO A 129 19.31 -3.63 -19.05
N PHE A 130 18.59 -4.40 -18.22
CA PHE A 130 19.15 -5.45 -17.37
C PHE A 130 18.37 -6.76 -17.56
N PRO A 131 19.03 -7.92 -17.36
CA PRO A 131 18.33 -9.19 -17.34
C PRO A 131 17.49 -9.35 -16.08
N PRO A 132 16.58 -10.34 -16.03
CA PRO A 132 15.84 -10.66 -14.82
C PRO A 132 16.79 -10.89 -13.63
N LYS A 133 16.40 -10.44 -12.43
CA LYS A 133 17.28 -10.44 -11.24
C LYS A 133 17.66 -11.84 -10.78
N LEU A 134 16.79 -12.83 -11.01
CA LEU A 134 16.93 -14.21 -10.56
C LEU A 134 17.05 -14.33 -9.04
N ALA A 135 16.39 -13.42 -8.32
CA ALA A 135 16.31 -13.36 -6.87
C ALA A 135 15.00 -12.66 -6.45
N PRO A 136 14.54 -12.84 -5.20
CA PRO A 136 13.35 -12.16 -4.71
C PRO A 136 13.36 -10.65 -4.94
N PHE A 137 12.17 -10.09 -5.16
CA PHE A 137 11.92 -8.67 -5.12
C PHE A 137 12.21 -8.15 -3.70
N GLU A 138 13.01 -7.10 -3.62
CA GLU A 138 13.29 -6.35 -2.38
C GLU A 138 12.32 -5.18 -2.22
N THR A 139 11.82 -4.67 -3.34
CA THR A 139 10.82 -3.61 -3.37
C THR A 139 9.88 -3.80 -4.55
N VAL A 140 8.62 -3.35 -4.40
CA VAL A 140 7.64 -3.34 -5.49
C VAL A 140 8.08 -2.48 -6.68
N LEU A 141 9.01 -1.55 -6.48
CA LEU A 141 9.51 -0.66 -7.54
C LEU A 141 10.34 -1.42 -8.59
N GLU A 142 10.91 -2.58 -8.25
CA GLU A 142 11.65 -3.43 -9.20
C GLU A 142 10.75 -4.01 -10.32
N LEU A 143 9.41 -3.87 -10.20
CA LEU A 143 8.49 -4.15 -11.31
C LEU A 143 8.82 -3.32 -12.57
N ASP A 144 9.45 -2.15 -12.45
CA ASP A 144 9.89 -1.37 -13.61
C ASP A 144 10.94 -2.08 -14.47
N GLN A 145 11.60 -3.12 -13.94
CA GLN A 145 12.64 -3.90 -14.59
C GLN A 145 12.09 -5.17 -15.25
N VAL A 146 10.81 -5.49 -15.03
CA VAL A 146 10.17 -6.69 -15.58
C VAL A 146 9.79 -6.47 -17.04
N SER A 147 10.18 -7.39 -17.91
CA SER A 147 9.86 -7.32 -19.35
C SER A 147 8.36 -7.27 -19.61
N GLY A 148 7.95 -6.44 -20.57
CA GLY A 148 6.55 -6.21 -20.94
C GLY A 148 5.82 -5.23 -20.01
N PHE A 149 6.48 -4.73 -18.95
CA PHE A 149 5.89 -3.79 -18.02
C PHE A 149 6.12 -2.34 -18.48
N ASP A 150 5.03 -1.63 -18.76
CA ASP A 150 5.03 -0.21 -19.08
C ASP A 150 4.65 0.67 -17.87
N SER A 151 4.77 2.00 -18.02
CA SER A 151 4.47 2.93 -16.93
C SER A 151 2.99 2.98 -16.55
N ALA A 152 2.07 2.64 -17.46
CA ALA A 152 0.63 2.65 -17.17
C ALA A 152 0.24 1.44 -16.33
N MET A 153 0.68 0.25 -16.73
CA MET A 153 0.53 -1.00 -15.99
C MET A 153 1.18 -0.89 -14.60
N PHE A 154 2.37 -0.30 -14.53
CA PHE A 154 3.04 -0.06 -13.25
C PHE A 154 2.20 0.78 -12.30
N ARG A 155 1.71 1.94 -12.74
CA ARG A 155 0.85 2.78 -11.89
C ARG A 155 -0.45 2.09 -11.49
N SER A 156 -0.98 1.20 -12.35
CA SER A 156 -2.21 0.48 -12.06
C SER A 156 -2.02 -0.69 -11.09
N LEU A 157 -0.90 -1.40 -11.14
CA LEU A 157 -0.67 -2.62 -10.35
C LEU A 157 -0.01 -2.34 -8.99
N VAL A 158 0.91 -1.37 -8.91
CA VAL A 158 1.69 -1.06 -7.68
C VAL A 158 0.84 -0.92 -6.41
N PRO A 159 -0.36 -0.29 -6.43
CA PRO A 159 -1.19 -0.19 -5.22
C PRO A 159 -1.69 -1.54 -4.65
N PHE A 160 -1.61 -2.62 -5.44
CA PHE A 160 -2.22 -3.92 -5.16
C PHE A 160 -1.20 -5.03 -4.91
N VAL A 161 0.08 -4.71 -4.92
CA VAL A 161 1.17 -5.68 -4.75
C VAL A 161 2.03 -5.34 -3.54
N THR A 162 2.72 -6.36 -3.03
CA THR A 162 3.64 -6.25 -1.90
C THR A 162 4.79 -7.25 -2.05
N VAL A 163 5.79 -7.15 -1.19
CA VAL A 163 6.86 -8.15 -1.02
C VAL A 163 6.90 -8.70 0.42
N HIS A 164 5.92 -8.34 1.24
CA HIS A 164 5.96 -8.49 2.70
C HIS A 164 4.89 -9.40 3.30
N SER A 165 3.94 -9.91 2.50
CA SER A 165 2.84 -10.74 3.03
C SER A 165 3.23 -12.20 3.20
N HIS A 166 4.22 -12.66 2.44
CA HIS A 166 4.69 -14.06 2.40
C HIS A 166 3.59 -15.09 2.04
N SER A 167 2.48 -14.64 1.45
CA SER A 167 1.33 -15.47 1.09
C SER A 167 1.26 -15.67 -0.43
N PRO A 168 1.03 -16.91 -0.93
CA PRO A 168 0.79 -17.13 -2.34
C PRO A 168 -0.61 -16.69 -2.82
N GLY A 169 -1.56 -16.48 -1.89
CA GLY A 169 -2.89 -15.91 -2.16
C GLY A 169 -3.11 -14.56 -1.45
N VAL A 170 -4.36 -14.07 -1.50
CA VAL A 170 -4.78 -12.81 -0.85
C VAL A 170 -5.84 -13.05 0.22
N ASP A 171 -5.78 -12.32 1.33
CA ASP A 171 -6.87 -12.29 2.32
C ASP A 171 -7.99 -11.39 1.81
N ALA A 172 -9.12 -12.01 1.46
CA ALA A 172 -10.29 -11.33 0.94
C ALA A 172 -10.82 -10.20 1.83
N ARG A 173 -10.68 -10.33 3.17
CA ARG A 173 -11.24 -9.37 4.14
C ARG A 173 -10.46 -8.07 4.18
N THR A 174 -9.14 -8.15 4.01
CA THR A 174 -8.22 -6.99 4.05
C THR A 174 -7.83 -6.52 2.64
N SER A 175 -8.19 -7.26 1.60
CA SER A 175 -7.83 -6.91 0.22
C SER A 175 -8.34 -5.52 -0.19
N PRO A 176 -7.52 -4.70 -0.88
CA PRO A 176 -7.97 -3.43 -1.43
C PRO A 176 -9.25 -3.62 -2.27
N PRO A 177 -10.27 -2.75 -2.15
CA PRO A 177 -11.58 -2.95 -2.77
C PRO A 177 -11.50 -3.22 -4.29
N ALA A 178 -10.67 -2.45 -5.00
CA ALA A 178 -10.48 -2.62 -6.43
C ALA A 178 -9.79 -3.95 -6.79
N LEU A 179 -8.81 -4.41 -6.00
CA LEU A 179 -8.16 -5.70 -6.21
C LEU A 179 -9.16 -6.85 -5.99
N PHE A 180 -9.93 -6.80 -4.91
CA PHE A 180 -10.95 -7.80 -4.63
C PHE A 180 -11.98 -7.88 -5.76
N ALA A 181 -12.45 -6.74 -6.24
CA ALA A 181 -13.39 -6.66 -7.37
C ALA A 181 -12.78 -7.23 -8.66
N ALA A 182 -11.53 -6.88 -8.98
CA ALA A 182 -10.79 -7.38 -10.13
C ALA A 182 -10.66 -8.92 -10.09
N LEU A 183 -10.24 -9.48 -8.94
CA LEU A 183 -10.12 -10.92 -8.75
C LEU A 183 -11.48 -11.64 -8.73
N SER A 184 -12.56 -10.95 -8.36
CA SER A 184 -13.93 -11.48 -8.40
C SER A 184 -14.61 -11.37 -9.77
N GLY A 185 -13.89 -10.88 -10.79
CA GLY A 185 -14.42 -10.72 -12.15
C GLY A 185 -15.47 -9.61 -12.28
N ALA A 186 -15.39 -8.58 -11.45
CA ALA A 186 -16.22 -7.39 -11.61
C ALA A 186 -15.90 -6.67 -12.94
N PRO A 187 -16.86 -5.94 -13.52
CA PRO A 187 -16.62 -5.14 -14.71
C PRO A 187 -15.49 -4.11 -14.50
N LEU A 188 -14.67 -3.87 -15.53
CA LEU A 188 -13.55 -2.92 -15.44
C LEU A 188 -13.98 -1.51 -14.99
N SER A 189 -15.17 -1.06 -15.37
CA SER A 189 -15.71 0.23 -14.95
C SER A 189 -15.95 0.31 -13.43
N GLU A 190 -16.34 -0.80 -12.80
CA GLU A 190 -16.51 -0.91 -11.35
C GLU A 190 -15.15 -0.93 -10.64
N VAL A 191 -14.20 -1.71 -11.17
CA VAL A 191 -12.81 -1.72 -10.67
C VAL A 191 -12.20 -0.32 -10.72
N GLN A 192 -12.32 0.39 -11.84
CA GLN A 192 -11.85 1.77 -12.00
C GLN A 192 -12.58 2.78 -11.12
N ALA A 193 -13.86 2.53 -10.79
CA ALA A 193 -14.57 3.36 -9.81
C ALA A 193 -13.99 3.17 -8.40
N LEU A 194 -13.74 1.91 -7.99
CA LEU A 194 -13.14 1.58 -6.70
C LEU A 194 -11.67 2.05 -6.60
N MET A 195 -10.93 2.10 -7.70
CA MET A 195 -9.58 2.70 -7.71
C MET A 195 -9.61 4.20 -7.40
N ARG A 196 -10.67 4.90 -7.82
CA ARG A 196 -10.82 6.35 -7.61
C ARG A 196 -11.44 6.68 -6.25
N ALA A 197 -12.37 5.86 -5.78
CA ALA A 197 -13.10 6.04 -4.54
C ALA A 197 -13.30 4.66 -3.86
N PRO A 198 -12.28 4.14 -3.15
CA PRO A 198 -12.34 2.80 -2.55
C PRO A 198 -13.28 2.71 -1.35
N TYR A 199 -13.54 3.83 -0.66
CA TYR A 199 -14.29 3.86 0.59
C TYR A 199 -15.32 5.00 0.63
N PRO A 200 -16.48 4.78 1.30
CA PRO A 200 -16.98 3.48 1.74
C PRO A 200 -17.37 2.60 0.53
N ASN A 201 -17.36 1.28 0.70
CA ASN A 201 -17.81 0.32 -0.32
C ASN A 201 -18.78 -0.72 0.27
N LYS A 202 -19.44 -1.49 -0.61
CA LYS A 202 -20.43 -2.52 -0.25
C LYS A 202 -20.05 -3.91 -0.77
N LEU A 203 -18.75 -4.16 -0.93
CA LEU A 203 -18.28 -5.44 -1.46
C LEU A 203 -18.60 -6.58 -0.49
N ASN A 204 -19.14 -7.67 -1.01
CA ASN A 204 -19.27 -8.91 -0.25
C ASN A 204 -17.91 -9.62 -0.24
N ARG A 205 -17.17 -9.55 0.87
CA ARG A 205 -15.84 -10.17 1.00
C ARG A 205 -15.86 -11.71 1.00
N ASP A 206 -17.05 -12.30 1.01
CA ASP A 206 -17.27 -13.75 0.89
C ASP A 206 -17.86 -14.15 -0.48
N ASP A 207 -17.73 -13.29 -1.49
CA ASP A 207 -18.15 -13.60 -2.86
C ASP A 207 -17.42 -14.84 -3.41
N PRO A 208 -18.14 -15.92 -3.78
CA PRO A 208 -17.54 -17.15 -4.29
C PRO A 208 -16.87 -17.00 -5.66
N ARG A 209 -17.07 -15.86 -6.35
CA ARG A 209 -16.37 -15.55 -7.60
C ARG A 209 -14.87 -15.31 -7.38
N LEU A 210 -14.46 -14.92 -6.18
CA LEU A 210 -13.07 -15.03 -5.77
C LEU A 210 -12.76 -16.51 -5.57
N LEU A 211 -11.94 -17.09 -6.46
CA LEU A 211 -11.64 -18.52 -6.41
C LEU A 211 -10.95 -18.90 -5.09
N ALA A 212 -11.31 -20.08 -4.59
CA ALA A 212 -10.83 -20.56 -3.29
C ALA A 212 -9.31 -20.78 -3.23
N ASP A 213 -8.67 -21.10 -4.35
CA ASP A 213 -7.22 -21.24 -4.48
C ASP A 213 -6.47 -19.90 -4.41
N LEU A 214 -7.15 -18.79 -4.70
CA LEU A 214 -6.61 -17.43 -4.58
C LEU A 214 -6.85 -16.81 -3.21
N LYS A 215 -7.82 -17.34 -2.45
CA LYS A 215 -8.19 -16.85 -1.11
C LYS A 215 -7.31 -17.52 -0.06
N GLN A 216 -6.48 -16.74 0.61
CA GLN A 216 -5.63 -17.23 1.69
C GLN A 216 -5.71 -16.30 2.89
N ALA A 217 -6.02 -16.84 4.06
CA ALA A 217 -5.99 -16.06 5.28
C ALA A 217 -4.54 -15.64 5.56
N GLY A 218 -4.33 -14.34 5.79
CA GLY A 218 -3.02 -13.80 6.10
C GLY A 218 -2.56 -14.11 7.51
N GLU A 219 -1.26 -14.11 7.74
CA GLU A 219 -0.68 -14.14 9.11
C GLU A 219 -0.76 -12.76 9.80
N HIS A 220 -1.30 -11.74 9.11
CA HIS A 220 -1.53 -10.39 9.62
C HIS A 220 -0.27 -9.78 10.27
N ALA A 221 0.89 -10.00 9.64
CA ALA A 221 2.20 -9.68 10.18
C ALA A 221 2.79 -8.36 9.65
N ALA A 222 2.39 -7.92 8.46
CA ALA A 222 2.89 -6.68 7.86
C ALA A 222 1.76 -5.73 7.49
N TYR A 223 1.97 -4.44 7.73
CA TYR A 223 0.97 -3.39 7.53
C TYR A 223 1.60 -2.18 6.83
N THR A 224 0.87 -1.58 5.90
CA THR A 224 1.14 -0.21 5.45
C THR A 224 0.30 0.76 6.27
N ILE A 225 0.94 1.72 6.93
CA ILE A 225 0.32 2.86 7.60
C ILE A 225 0.51 4.07 6.70
N HIS A 226 -0.59 4.62 6.22
CA HIS A 226 -0.64 5.85 5.47
C HIS A 226 -1.21 6.96 6.36
N VAL A 227 -0.46 8.06 6.49
CA VAL A 227 -0.89 9.25 7.24
C VAL A 227 -0.85 10.46 6.33
N GLU A 228 -1.93 11.24 6.33
CA GLU A 228 -1.96 12.60 5.81
C GLU A 228 -2.31 13.57 6.93
N ALA A 229 -1.50 14.61 7.08
CA ALA A 229 -1.70 15.69 8.04
C ALA A 229 -1.89 17.03 7.31
N LEU A 230 -2.89 17.80 7.74
CA LEU A 230 -3.12 19.17 7.29
C LEU A 230 -3.16 20.12 8.49
N LEU A 231 -2.25 21.08 8.51
CA LEU A 231 -2.17 22.09 9.57
C LEU A 231 -3.12 23.25 9.27
N ALA A 232 -3.47 24.02 10.30
CA ALA A 232 -4.19 25.29 10.15
C ALA A 232 -3.47 26.29 9.23
N THR A 233 -2.13 26.21 9.15
CA THR A 233 -1.28 26.98 8.21
C THR A 233 -1.42 26.51 6.75
N ARG A 234 -2.27 25.52 6.48
CA ARG A 234 -2.49 24.84 5.19
C ARG A 234 -1.30 24.05 4.65
N GLN A 235 -0.27 23.83 5.47
CA GLN A 235 0.80 22.90 5.13
C GLN A 235 0.30 21.47 5.24
N THR A 236 0.69 20.65 4.27
CA THR A 236 0.35 19.23 4.19
C THR A 236 1.60 18.38 4.29
N ALA A 237 1.51 17.27 5.01
CA ALA A 237 2.49 16.20 4.95
C ALA A 237 1.78 14.87 4.76
N SER A 238 2.41 13.97 4.02
CA SER A 238 1.93 12.62 3.78
C SER A 238 3.07 11.63 3.97
N GLN A 239 2.80 10.52 4.64
CA GLN A 239 3.80 9.51 4.97
C GLN A 239 3.21 8.12 4.83
N ASP A 240 3.93 7.26 4.11
CA ASP A 240 3.69 5.82 4.08
C ASP A 240 4.79 5.15 4.89
N ALA A 241 4.41 4.24 5.78
CA ALA A 241 5.34 3.38 6.49
C ALA A 241 4.89 1.92 6.39
N ILE A 242 5.79 1.03 5.98
CA ILE A 242 5.56 -0.41 5.99
C ILE A 242 6.16 -0.96 7.29
N ILE A 243 5.30 -1.54 8.12
CA ILE A 243 5.62 -2.04 9.44
C ILE A 243 5.48 -3.55 9.45
N ASP A 244 6.54 -4.25 9.83
CA ASP A 244 6.54 -5.67 10.12
C ASP A 244 6.40 -5.87 11.63
N MET A 245 5.31 -6.48 12.06
CA MET A 245 4.96 -6.76 13.45
C MET A 245 5.57 -8.07 13.95
N GLN A 246 6.16 -8.88 13.08
CA GLN A 246 6.79 -10.16 13.41
C GLN A 246 8.17 -10.30 12.76
N PRO A 247 9.10 -9.36 13.00
CA PRO A 247 10.40 -9.41 12.36
C PRO A 247 11.23 -10.59 12.86
N ALA A 248 12.00 -11.20 11.95
CA ALA A 248 12.89 -12.33 12.26
C ALA A 248 13.96 -12.02 13.33
N SER A 249 14.22 -10.74 13.63
CA SER A 249 15.14 -10.30 14.68
C SER A 249 14.62 -10.57 16.10
N GLY A 250 13.33 -10.87 16.27
CA GLY A 250 12.67 -11.00 17.57
C GLY A 250 12.29 -9.67 18.23
N ALA A 251 12.47 -8.54 17.54
CA ALA A 251 11.95 -7.25 17.98
C ALA A 251 10.41 -7.21 17.93
N ALA A 252 9.79 -6.31 18.70
CA ALA A 252 8.32 -6.17 18.72
C ALA A 252 7.74 -5.76 17.35
N PHE A 253 8.50 -4.93 16.60
CA PHE A 253 8.21 -4.56 15.22
C PHE A 253 9.50 -4.11 14.51
N ALA A 254 9.45 -3.98 13.19
CA ALA A 254 10.48 -3.35 12.37
C ALA A 254 9.84 -2.46 11.30
N ILE A 255 10.37 -1.25 11.11
CA ILE A 255 10.00 -0.39 9.98
C ILE A 255 10.78 -0.88 8.76
N ARG A 256 10.09 -1.42 7.76
CA ARG A 256 10.67 -1.95 6.53
C ARG A 256 10.92 -0.85 5.51
N GLU A 257 9.99 0.08 5.40
CA GLU A 257 10.08 1.21 4.48
C GLU A 257 9.40 2.43 5.11
N MET A 258 9.93 3.61 4.86
CA MET A 258 9.28 4.88 5.20
C MET A 258 9.53 5.88 4.09
N ARG A 259 8.46 6.44 3.54
CA ARG A 259 8.53 7.35 2.40
C ARG A 259 7.44 8.42 2.47
N ARG A 260 7.59 9.45 1.64
CA ARG A 260 6.49 10.38 1.40
C ARG A 260 5.37 9.65 0.66
N GLY A 261 4.16 9.70 1.21
CA GLY A 261 2.98 9.12 0.57
C GLY A 261 2.38 10.05 -0.49
N PRO A 262 1.52 9.54 -1.39
CA PRO A 262 0.62 10.37 -2.19
C PRO A 262 -0.37 11.15 -1.31
N SER A 263 -1.11 12.11 -1.88
CA SER A 263 -2.23 12.75 -1.18
C SER A 263 -3.55 12.26 -1.75
N HIS A 264 -4.35 11.63 -0.90
CA HIS A 264 -5.66 11.05 -1.15
C HIS A 264 -6.78 11.81 -0.44
N TYR A 265 -6.51 12.34 0.76
CA TYR A 265 -7.55 12.83 1.68
C TYR A 265 -7.58 14.34 1.89
N ALA A 266 -6.78 15.10 1.12
CA ALA A 266 -6.67 16.55 1.28
C ALA A 266 -8.00 17.32 1.18
N ALA A 267 -9.01 16.82 0.45
CA ALA A 267 -10.31 17.49 0.39
C ALA A 267 -11.05 17.40 1.74
N GLN A 268 -11.13 16.20 2.30
CA GLN A 268 -11.77 15.92 3.60
C GLN A 268 -11.03 16.65 4.74
N LEU A 269 -9.69 16.65 4.72
CA LEU A 269 -8.91 17.35 5.73
C LEU A 269 -9.15 18.87 5.73
N ARG A 270 -9.32 19.48 4.55
CA ARG A 270 -9.66 20.91 4.45
C ARG A 270 -11.02 21.22 5.04
N GLU A 271 -12.00 20.34 4.87
CA GLU A 271 -13.32 20.47 5.47
C GLU A 271 -13.26 20.37 7.00
N MET A 272 -12.44 19.45 7.54
CA MET A 272 -12.18 19.35 8.97
C MET A 272 -11.55 20.64 9.53
N ILE A 273 -10.52 21.19 8.88
CA ILE A 273 -9.92 22.46 9.32
C ILE A 273 -10.92 23.62 9.24
N ALA A 274 -11.76 23.67 8.20
CA ALA A 274 -12.78 24.72 8.06
C ALA A 274 -13.82 24.70 9.19
N THR A 275 -14.04 23.54 9.81
CA THR A 275 -14.93 23.34 10.95
C THR A 275 -14.19 23.34 12.30
N ASN A 276 -12.92 23.77 12.34
CA ASN A 276 -12.04 23.73 13.51
C ASN A 276 -11.93 22.32 14.15
N GLY A 277 -12.04 21.26 13.34
CA GLY A 277 -12.02 19.88 13.81
C GLY A 277 -13.23 19.49 14.65
N SER A 278 -14.33 20.25 14.60
CA SER A 278 -15.50 20.02 15.45
C SER A 278 -16.07 18.61 15.23
N GLY A 279 -16.10 17.81 16.30
CA GLY A 279 -16.65 16.46 16.28
C GLY A 279 -15.70 15.36 15.81
N ALA A 280 -14.46 15.69 15.42
CA ALA A 280 -13.43 14.69 15.17
C ALA A 280 -12.81 14.22 16.51
N PRO A 281 -12.57 12.91 16.68
CA PRO A 281 -11.88 12.40 17.87
C PRO A 281 -10.40 12.80 17.85
N ASP A 282 -9.76 12.76 19.02
CA ASP A 282 -8.30 12.80 19.08
C ASP A 282 -7.69 11.51 18.52
N CYS A 283 -6.53 11.64 17.89
CA CYS A 283 -5.64 10.50 17.63
C CYS A 283 -4.97 10.09 18.96
#